data_AF-A0A535QKX9-F1
#
_entry.id   AF-A0A535QKX9-F1
#
_cell.length_a   1.000
_cell.length_b   1.000
_cell.length_c   1.000
_cell.angle_alpha   90.00
_cell.angle_beta   90.00
_cell.angle_gamma   90.00
#
_symmetry.space_group_name_H-M   'P 1'
#
loop_
_entity.id
_entity.type
_entity.pdbx_description
1 polymer ?
#
loop_
_entity_poly.entity_id
_entity_poly.type
_entity_poly.pdbx_seq_one_letter_code
_entity_poly.pdbx_strand_id
1 'polypeptide(L)'
;MSRLLTSKRAVAMMLALALFASMPLAASAHTVSQFGSGSSSTTTNKHPICNEIGTKLELSSGARMWCFGTQFSGSSSAGRSMLMRHATNGSNVDAANPAEDVSQGGVQAFGQAETSIGSVGPYVVEAWNDATGFFAPCPSPMSKEELTGFAFSSDGGKTFQDQGGLPNSGCASQVYAGDPSVEAWQPGGQAYFYISSLFPSTTFFGINDIALAACHAVGTLITCGQPVIVATSSQCQVFSGLQFCSFLDKDFLSIDPVRGRLYMSYSDFRFDGAGQVDLAVCDIGTPSGGIGPLGGTAMAPICNNGSSQSLPKSAGTLPYFTVAPNDPQFCENEGAYPSVDVATGDVYVAYEHNWATNIFGSPACRNTPTMNVMNYIPFKCLATLTLKPSSCTKPAASNAVSIVSLDAAFIPGYNRFPMNDFPRPAVSDSAGTITMVWNDGRARWYSIPARVGGI
;
A
#
# COMPACT_ATOMS: atom_id res chain seq x y z
N MET A 1 20.56 54.52 61.65
CA MET A 1 20.95 55.93 61.47
C MET A 1 20.99 56.19 59.96
N SER A 2 19.87 56.64 59.35
CA SER A 2 19.53 58.05 59.00
C SER A 2 20.48 58.59 57.90
N ARG A 3 20.11 59.06 56.69
CA ARG A 3 18.90 59.68 56.08
C ARG A 3 18.87 59.36 54.54
N LEU A 4 17.78 59.17 53.77
CA LEU A 4 16.62 60.02 53.39
C LEU A 4 17.06 61.30 52.60
N LEU A 5 16.71 61.57 51.33
CA LEU A 5 15.38 61.86 50.75
C LEU A 5 15.35 62.07 49.18
N THR A 6 14.38 61.41 48.51
CA THR A 6 13.33 61.86 47.52
C THR A 6 13.67 62.54 46.16
N SER A 7 12.99 62.19 45.05
CA SER A 7 11.66 62.71 44.63
C SER A 7 11.11 61.99 43.37
N LYS A 8 9.95 61.28 43.40
CA LYS A 8 8.61 61.62 42.82
C LYS A 8 8.61 61.92 41.29
N ARG A 9 7.75 61.38 40.41
CA ARG A 9 6.38 60.83 40.51
C ARG A 9 6.02 60.16 39.16
N ALA A 10 5.24 59.09 39.23
CA ALA A 10 4.44 58.56 38.13
C ALA A 10 3.15 59.40 37.90
N VAL A 11 2.45 59.10 36.80
CA VAL A 11 1.03 59.39 36.48
C VAL A 11 0.75 60.62 35.60
N ALA A 12 0.53 60.36 34.31
CA ALA A 12 -0.40 61.03 33.36
C ALA A 12 -0.20 60.34 31.99
N MET A 13 -1.17 59.95 31.16
CA MET A 13 -2.63 60.03 31.15
C MET A 13 -3.07 59.13 29.97
N MET A 14 -4.06 58.26 30.17
CA MET A 14 -4.83 57.60 29.10
C MET A 14 -6.13 58.39 28.85
N LEU A 15 -6.70 58.21 27.64
CA LEU A 15 -7.90 58.81 27.01
C LEU A 15 -7.65 60.11 26.24
N ALA A 16 -8.16 60.38 25.03
CA ALA A 16 -8.95 59.64 24.02
C ALA A 16 -9.13 60.59 22.79
N LEU A 17 -9.77 60.10 21.71
CA LEU A 17 -10.11 60.69 20.39
C LEU A 17 -9.02 60.52 19.32
N ALA A 18 -9.07 59.56 18.38
CA ALA A 18 -10.13 59.18 17.42
C ALA A 18 -10.47 60.29 16.42
N LEU A 19 -9.91 60.22 15.20
CA LEU A 19 -10.61 60.05 13.91
C LEU A 19 -9.73 60.51 12.71
N PHE A 20 -9.45 59.55 11.82
CA PHE A 20 -9.23 59.65 10.36
C PHE A 20 -8.14 60.58 9.80
N ALA A 21 -7.06 59.95 9.32
CA ALA A 21 -6.56 60.21 7.98
C ALA A 21 -6.04 58.89 7.38
N SER A 22 -6.79 58.41 6.40
CA SER A 22 -6.49 57.29 5.51
C SER A 22 -5.11 57.41 4.86
N MET A 23 -4.24 56.44 5.13
CA MET A 23 -3.10 56.14 4.27
C MET A 23 -3.16 54.65 3.92
N PRO A 24 -2.95 54.28 2.64
CA PRO A 24 -2.96 52.88 2.24
C PRO A 24 -1.74 52.22 2.88
N LEU A 25 -1.96 51.23 3.75
CA LEU A 25 -0.95 50.20 3.94
C LEU A 25 -0.77 49.54 2.59
N ALA A 26 0.32 49.89 1.91
CA ALA A 26 0.93 49.04 0.92
C ALA A 26 1.18 47.70 1.63
N ALA A 27 0.22 46.79 1.50
CA ALA A 27 0.50 45.38 1.61
C ALA A 27 1.69 45.19 0.67
N SER A 28 2.84 44.85 1.23
CA SER A 28 3.84 44.10 0.50
C SER A 28 3.14 42.80 0.12
N ALA A 29 2.38 42.85 -0.97
CA ALA A 29 2.24 41.74 -1.86
C ALA A 29 3.69 41.37 -2.16
N HIS A 30 4.22 40.41 -1.41
CA HIS A 30 5.09 39.45 -2.04
C HIS A 30 4.27 39.00 -3.23
N THR A 31 4.62 39.56 -4.39
CA THR A 31 4.35 38.98 -5.68
C THR A 31 4.67 37.52 -5.47
N VAL A 32 3.60 36.72 -5.29
CA VAL A 32 3.62 35.30 -5.54
C VAL A 32 4.23 35.25 -6.91
N SER A 33 5.51 34.87 -6.93
CA SER A 33 6.24 34.63 -8.15
C SER A 33 5.29 33.82 -9.01
N GLN A 34 4.96 34.38 -10.17
CA GLN A 34 4.12 33.80 -11.18
C GLN A 34 4.21 32.29 -11.09
N PHE A 35 3.06 31.63 -10.94
CA PHE A 35 2.91 30.23 -11.28
C PHE A 35 3.65 30.02 -12.61
N GLY A 36 4.88 29.51 -12.51
CA GLY A 36 5.45 28.77 -13.59
C GLY A 36 4.42 27.68 -13.80
N SER A 37 3.81 27.66 -14.98
CA SER A 37 3.27 26.44 -15.54
C SER A 37 4.35 25.39 -15.29
N GLY A 38 4.18 24.61 -14.23
CA GLY A 38 5.07 23.51 -13.92
C GLY A 38 4.95 22.64 -15.14
N SER A 39 5.96 22.72 -16.01
CA SER A 39 6.21 21.69 -16.99
C SER A 39 6.14 20.41 -16.19
N SER A 40 5.08 19.64 -16.42
CA SER A 40 4.95 18.28 -15.96
C SER A 40 6.13 17.53 -16.58
N SER A 41 7.26 17.60 -15.91
CA SER A 41 8.43 16.84 -16.27
C SER A 41 7.99 15.40 -16.07
N THR A 42 7.87 14.68 -17.17
CA THR A 42 7.85 13.22 -17.24
C THR A 42 9.18 12.72 -16.69
N THR A 43 9.42 12.88 -15.37
CA THR A 43 10.60 12.33 -14.72
C THR A 43 10.33 10.85 -14.54
N THR A 44 10.77 10.05 -15.50
CA THR A 44 10.99 8.63 -15.26
C THR A 44 12.00 8.51 -14.12
N ASN A 45 11.59 7.84 -13.06
CA ASN A 45 12.45 7.49 -11.95
C ASN A 45 13.65 6.69 -12.45
N LYS A 46 14.85 7.03 -11.97
CA LYS A 46 16.10 6.41 -12.40
C LYS A 46 16.40 5.10 -11.67
N HIS A 47 15.50 4.62 -10.81
CA HIS A 47 15.64 3.32 -10.17
C HIS A 47 15.86 2.24 -11.24
N PRO A 48 16.89 1.39 -11.13
CA PRO A 48 17.19 0.37 -12.14
C PRO A 48 15.97 -0.48 -12.49
N ILE A 49 15.15 -0.82 -11.49
CA ILE A 49 13.92 -1.61 -11.69
C ILE A 49 12.93 -0.97 -12.67
N CYS A 50 12.85 0.36 -12.75
CA CYS A 50 11.90 1.03 -13.63
C CYS A 50 12.19 0.78 -15.11
N ASN A 51 13.44 0.43 -15.45
CA ASN A 51 13.82 0.04 -16.82
C ASN A 51 13.49 -1.43 -17.13
N GLU A 52 13.20 -2.24 -16.12
CA GLU A 52 12.90 -3.66 -16.25
C GLU A 52 11.39 -3.93 -16.42
N ILE A 53 10.54 -2.95 -16.08
CA ILE A 53 9.09 -3.05 -16.25
C ILE A 53 8.73 -3.18 -17.73
N GLY A 54 7.92 -4.19 -18.08
CA GLY A 54 7.50 -4.47 -19.46
C GLY A 54 8.59 -5.07 -20.35
N THR A 55 9.78 -5.33 -19.81
CA THR A 55 10.90 -5.95 -20.55
C THR A 55 11.46 -7.18 -19.88
N LYS A 56 11.35 -7.28 -18.56
CA LYS A 56 11.72 -8.46 -17.76
C LYS A 56 10.74 -8.75 -16.64
N LEU A 57 10.17 -7.70 -16.05
CA LEU A 57 9.29 -7.76 -14.89
C LEU A 57 8.00 -7.04 -15.19
N GLU A 58 6.97 -7.38 -14.42
CA GLU A 58 5.72 -6.68 -14.38
C GLU A 58 5.49 -6.25 -12.92
N LEU A 59 5.14 -4.99 -12.71
CA LEU A 59 4.90 -4.42 -11.37
C LEU A 59 3.48 -3.85 -11.31
N SER A 60 3.00 -3.57 -10.10
CA SER A 60 1.71 -2.97 -9.82
C SER A 60 1.51 -1.63 -10.52
N SER A 61 0.25 -1.22 -10.67
CA SER A 61 -0.05 0.09 -11.20
C SER A 61 0.42 1.20 -10.26
N GLY A 62 0.43 0.98 -8.94
CA GLY A 62 1.09 1.84 -7.96
C GLY A 62 2.61 1.97 -8.19
N ALA A 63 3.31 0.86 -8.40
CA ALA A 63 4.75 0.86 -8.70
C ALA A 63 5.06 1.53 -10.05
N ARG A 64 4.24 1.29 -11.07
CA ARG A 64 4.32 1.98 -12.37
C ARG A 64 4.10 3.49 -12.23
N MET A 65 3.13 3.89 -11.40
CA MET A 65 2.87 5.29 -11.05
C MET A 65 4.11 5.93 -10.40
N TRP A 66 4.75 5.24 -9.46
CA TRP A 66 6.01 5.69 -8.86
C TRP A 66 7.18 5.75 -9.87
N CYS A 67 7.29 4.78 -10.78
CA CYS A 67 8.37 4.71 -11.75
C CYS A 67 8.25 5.75 -12.88
N PHE A 68 7.05 6.00 -13.37
CA PHE A 68 6.84 6.79 -14.60
C PHE A 68 6.15 8.12 -14.36
N GLY A 69 5.63 8.36 -13.14
CA GLY A 69 4.86 9.55 -12.82
C GLY A 69 3.61 9.69 -13.68
N THR A 70 3.14 10.92 -13.84
CA THR A 70 1.96 11.25 -14.63
C THR A 70 2.15 10.92 -16.10
N GLN A 71 1.22 10.14 -16.67
CA GLN A 71 1.17 9.82 -18.10
C GLN A 71 -0.12 10.40 -18.70
N PHE A 72 0.01 11.33 -19.65
CA PHE A 72 -1.15 11.92 -20.33
C PHE A 72 -1.50 11.11 -21.57
N SER A 73 -2.69 10.51 -21.61
CA SER A 73 -3.21 9.87 -22.82
C SER A 73 -3.78 10.93 -23.77
N GLY A 74 -3.00 11.36 -24.77
CA GLY A 74 -3.46 12.17 -25.90
C GLY A 74 -2.59 13.39 -26.21
N SER A 75 -2.48 13.73 -27.49
CA SER A 75 -1.62 14.79 -28.05
C SER A 75 -2.03 16.24 -27.71
N SER A 76 -2.88 16.46 -26.71
CA SER A 76 -3.38 17.79 -26.37
C SER A 76 -2.92 18.21 -24.99
N SER A 77 -1.92 19.07 -24.98
CA SER A 77 -1.68 20.07 -23.95
C SER A 77 -3.00 20.78 -23.56
N ALA A 78 -3.16 21.00 -22.26
CA ALA A 78 -4.26 21.69 -21.57
C ALA A 78 -5.54 20.86 -21.31
N GLY A 79 -5.68 20.42 -20.06
CA GLY A 79 -6.82 20.81 -19.21
C GLY A 79 -8.24 20.60 -19.74
N ARG A 80 -8.48 19.58 -20.58
CA ARG A 80 -9.85 19.14 -20.80
C ARG A 80 -10.28 18.34 -19.59
N SER A 81 -11.02 18.99 -18.71
CA SER A 81 -11.99 18.31 -17.83
C SER A 81 -12.75 17.34 -18.72
N MET A 82 -12.40 16.05 -18.66
CA MET A 82 -13.27 15.01 -19.15
C MET A 82 -14.43 15.01 -18.18
N LEU A 83 -15.44 15.85 -18.46
CA LEU A 83 -16.79 15.64 -17.99
C LEU A 83 -17.26 14.30 -18.56
N MET A 84 -16.79 13.21 -17.96
CA MET A 84 -17.46 11.94 -18.05
C MET A 84 -18.85 12.21 -17.51
N ARG A 85 -19.85 12.17 -18.40
CA ARG A 85 -21.24 12.01 -17.95
C ARG A 85 -21.22 10.82 -17.01
N HIS A 86 -21.57 11.03 -15.74
CA HIS A 86 -21.85 9.93 -14.82
C HIS A 86 -22.83 9.01 -15.54
N ALA A 87 -22.35 7.87 -15.99
CA ALA A 87 -23.21 6.85 -16.53
C ALA A 87 -23.87 6.19 -15.31
N THR A 88 -24.90 6.83 -14.76
CA THR A 88 -25.76 6.27 -13.73
C THR A 88 -26.66 5.19 -14.34
N ASN A 89 -26.05 4.17 -14.96
CA ASN A 89 -26.75 2.97 -15.37
C ASN A 89 -26.61 1.94 -14.23
N GLY A 90 -27.33 2.18 -13.14
CA GLY A 90 -27.39 1.27 -12.00
C GLY A 90 -27.73 1.97 -10.67
N SER A 91 -28.01 1.16 -9.65
CA SER A 91 -28.11 1.58 -8.25
C SER A 91 -26.77 1.48 -7.51
N ASN A 92 -25.66 1.36 -8.25
CA ASN A 92 -24.32 1.28 -7.69
C ASN A 92 -23.93 2.64 -7.11
N VAL A 93 -23.13 2.61 -6.06
CA VAL A 93 -22.73 3.78 -5.28
C VAL A 93 -21.23 3.93 -5.43
N ASP A 94 -20.78 5.11 -5.80
CA ASP A 94 -19.35 5.38 -5.99
C ASP A 94 -18.71 5.64 -4.62
N ALA A 95 -17.61 4.93 -4.35
CA ALA A 95 -16.79 5.14 -3.16
C ALA A 95 -15.96 6.42 -3.27
N ALA A 96 -15.31 6.62 -4.42
CA ALA A 96 -14.57 7.82 -4.76
C ALA A 96 -15.50 8.97 -5.16
N ASN A 97 -15.09 10.19 -4.86
CA ASN A 97 -15.81 11.40 -5.24
C ASN A 97 -14.93 12.28 -6.15
N PRO A 98 -15.20 12.33 -7.47
CA PRO A 98 -14.39 13.13 -8.39
C PRO A 98 -14.36 14.64 -8.10
N ALA A 99 -15.29 15.16 -7.29
CA ALA A 99 -15.26 16.55 -6.82
C ALA A 99 -14.27 16.76 -5.66
N GLU A 100 -13.97 15.69 -4.92
CA GLU A 100 -12.88 15.63 -3.95
C GLU A 100 -11.53 15.57 -4.67
N ASP A 101 -11.39 14.74 -5.72
CA ASP A 101 -10.19 14.44 -6.53
C ASP A 101 -9.63 15.63 -7.36
N VAL A 102 -9.54 16.80 -6.74
CA VAL A 102 -9.05 18.05 -7.30
C VAL A 102 -7.92 18.56 -6.40
N SER A 103 -6.74 18.71 -7.00
CA SER A 103 -5.57 19.23 -6.32
C SER A 103 -5.73 20.71 -5.96
N GLN A 104 -4.87 21.23 -5.08
CA GLN A 104 -4.85 22.66 -4.75
C GLN A 104 -4.63 23.56 -5.98
N GLY A 105 -3.96 23.04 -7.01
CA GLY A 105 -3.76 23.73 -8.29
C GLY A 105 -4.96 23.66 -9.24
N GLY A 106 -6.06 23.02 -8.83
CA GLY A 106 -7.27 22.86 -9.64
C GLY A 106 -7.18 21.74 -10.68
N VAL A 107 -6.18 20.86 -10.59
CA VAL A 107 -6.06 19.71 -11.49
C VAL A 107 -6.93 18.58 -10.94
N GLN A 108 -7.93 18.19 -11.72
CA GLN A 108 -8.72 16.99 -11.43
C GLN A 108 -7.96 15.75 -11.92
N ALA A 109 -7.77 14.80 -11.03
CA ALA A 109 -7.22 13.48 -11.34
C ALA A 109 -8.25 12.39 -11.00
N PHE A 110 -7.90 11.12 -11.15
CA PHE A 110 -8.86 10.03 -11.00
C PHE A 110 -8.22 8.80 -10.35
N GLY A 111 -9.04 8.00 -9.68
CA GLY A 111 -8.69 6.67 -9.24
C GLY A 111 -8.22 5.75 -10.38
N GLN A 112 -7.30 4.85 -10.06
CA GLN A 112 -6.80 3.78 -10.93
C GLN A 112 -7.22 2.41 -10.36
N ALA A 113 -6.90 1.33 -11.11
CA ALA A 113 -7.16 -0.06 -10.70
C ALA A 113 -6.39 -0.44 -9.41
N GLU A 114 -6.50 -1.70 -8.99
CA GLU A 114 -5.96 -2.24 -7.72
C GLU A 114 -6.76 -1.75 -6.49
N THR A 115 -8.09 -1.82 -6.61
CA THR A 115 -9.00 -1.53 -5.51
C THR A 115 -8.99 -2.66 -4.49
N SER A 116 -9.02 -2.31 -3.20
CA SER A 116 -9.18 -3.29 -2.12
C SER A 116 -10.26 -2.85 -1.14
N ILE A 117 -10.97 -3.83 -0.57
CA ILE A 117 -12.15 -3.61 0.25
C ILE A 117 -12.12 -4.49 1.49
N GLY A 118 -12.40 -3.89 2.64
CA GLY A 118 -12.61 -4.59 3.90
C GLY A 118 -13.95 -4.22 4.51
N SER A 119 -14.56 -5.12 5.27
CA SER A 119 -15.81 -4.85 5.97
C SER A 119 -15.89 -5.52 7.32
N VAL A 120 -16.55 -4.86 8.27
CA VAL A 120 -16.82 -5.41 9.61
C VAL A 120 -18.06 -4.75 10.22
N GLY A 121 -19.03 -5.56 10.62
CA GLY A 121 -20.33 -5.05 11.05
C GLY A 121 -21.01 -4.19 9.97
N PRO A 122 -21.43 -2.95 10.26
CA PRO A 122 -22.02 -2.04 9.27
C PRO A 122 -20.98 -1.25 8.46
N TYR A 123 -19.69 -1.41 8.80
CA TYR A 123 -18.64 -0.57 8.27
C TYR A 123 -17.98 -1.23 7.05
N VAL A 124 -17.70 -0.42 6.04
CA VAL A 124 -16.97 -0.82 4.84
C VAL A 124 -15.91 0.24 4.55
N VAL A 125 -14.70 -0.21 4.19
CA VAL A 125 -13.63 0.65 3.70
C VAL A 125 -13.19 0.13 2.34
N GLU A 126 -13.09 1.04 1.38
CA GLU A 126 -12.52 0.77 0.06
C GLU A 126 -11.31 1.69 -0.15
N ALA A 127 -10.23 1.17 -0.70
CA ALA A 127 -9.01 1.91 -1.00
C ALA A 127 -8.58 1.68 -2.46
N TRP A 128 -7.94 2.68 -3.05
CA TRP A 128 -7.52 2.67 -4.46
C TRP A 128 -6.26 3.51 -4.69
N ASN A 129 -5.71 3.38 -5.89
CA ASN A 129 -4.63 4.23 -6.39
C ASN A 129 -5.19 5.59 -6.80
N ASP A 130 -4.94 6.65 -6.03
CA ASP A 130 -5.43 8.01 -6.27
C ASP A 130 -4.39 8.86 -7.01
N ALA A 131 -4.64 9.17 -8.28
CA ALA A 131 -3.70 9.97 -9.07
C ALA A 131 -3.66 11.45 -8.66
N THR A 132 -4.52 11.92 -7.75
CA THR A 132 -4.49 13.30 -7.22
C THR A 132 -3.16 13.60 -6.53
N GLY A 133 -2.54 12.59 -5.91
CA GLY A 133 -1.21 12.65 -5.28
C GLY A 133 -0.11 13.23 -6.17
N PHE A 134 -0.19 13.03 -7.49
CA PHE A 134 0.81 13.60 -8.41
C PHE A 134 0.77 15.13 -8.54
N PHE A 135 -0.36 15.74 -8.19
CA PHE A 135 -0.63 17.15 -8.42
C PHE A 135 -0.83 17.95 -7.13
N ALA A 136 -0.77 17.29 -5.97
CA ALA A 136 -0.97 17.88 -4.66
C ALA A 136 0.38 18.01 -3.93
N PRO A 137 0.69 19.20 -3.36
CA PRO A 137 1.91 19.37 -2.57
C PRO A 137 1.78 18.72 -1.19
N CYS A 138 2.89 18.29 -0.60
CA CYS A 138 2.94 17.92 0.81
C CYS A 138 3.18 19.16 1.70
N PRO A 139 2.41 19.36 2.79
CA PRO A 139 1.14 18.69 3.10
C PRO A 139 -0.03 19.27 2.30
N SER A 140 -1.02 18.45 1.96
CA SER A 140 -2.30 18.91 1.43
C SER A 140 -3.47 18.63 2.37
N PRO A 141 -4.56 19.42 2.29
CA PRO A 141 -5.82 19.07 2.93
C PRO A 141 -6.24 17.65 2.56
N MET A 142 -6.74 16.89 3.55
CA MET A 142 -7.14 15.49 3.38
C MET A 142 -6.03 14.57 2.85
N SER A 143 -4.75 14.94 3.06
CA SER A 143 -3.59 14.15 2.63
C SER A 143 -3.59 13.83 1.13
N LYS A 144 -4.13 14.72 0.30
CA LYS A 144 -4.24 14.54 -1.16
C LYS A 144 -2.93 14.31 -1.91
N GLU A 145 -1.79 14.56 -1.27
CA GLU A 145 -0.45 14.26 -1.76
C GLU A 145 -0.12 12.76 -1.79
N GLU A 146 -0.90 11.95 -1.09
CA GLU A 146 -0.78 10.51 -1.10
C GLU A 146 -1.41 9.93 -2.37
N LEU A 147 -0.81 8.87 -2.92
CA LEU A 147 -1.32 8.16 -4.09
C LEU A 147 -2.20 6.95 -3.71
N THR A 148 -2.52 6.80 -2.42
CA THR A 148 -3.52 5.87 -1.91
C THR A 148 -4.68 6.66 -1.32
N GLY A 149 -5.81 6.63 -2.03
CA GLY A 149 -7.08 7.18 -1.58
C GLY A 149 -7.92 6.11 -0.89
N PHE A 150 -8.84 6.53 -0.02
CA PHE A 150 -9.81 5.62 0.60
C PHE A 150 -11.15 6.28 0.90
N ALA A 151 -12.20 5.47 0.96
CA ALA A 151 -13.53 5.86 1.35
C ALA A 151 -14.05 5.00 2.49
N PHE A 152 -15.02 5.55 3.21
CA PHE A 152 -15.65 4.89 4.35
C PHE A 152 -17.17 4.89 4.21
N SER A 153 -17.77 3.75 4.51
CA SER A 153 -19.20 3.58 4.65
C SER A 153 -19.54 3.11 6.06
N SER A 154 -20.65 3.62 6.60
CA SER A 154 -21.21 3.21 7.90
C SER A 154 -22.59 2.56 7.79
N ASP A 155 -23.05 2.26 6.57
CA ASP A 155 -24.38 1.71 6.29
C ASP A 155 -24.35 0.46 5.40
N GLY A 156 -23.23 -0.27 5.43
CA GLY A 156 -23.01 -1.50 4.68
C GLY A 156 -22.74 -1.28 3.20
N GLY A 157 -22.13 -0.15 2.84
CA GLY A 157 -21.78 0.19 1.46
C GLY A 157 -22.93 0.81 0.65
N LYS A 158 -24.00 1.29 1.31
CA LYS A 158 -25.10 2.00 0.62
C LYS A 158 -24.78 3.46 0.37
N THR A 159 -23.91 4.05 1.17
CA THR A 159 -23.30 5.36 0.95
C THR A 159 -21.84 5.31 1.34
N PHE A 160 -21.01 6.08 0.63
CA PHE A 160 -19.59 6.24 0.94
C PHE A 160 -19.26 7.70 1.10
N GLN A 161 -18.31 7.97 1.99
CA GLN A 161 -17.62 9.23 2.10
C GLN A 161 -16.16 9.02 1.74
N ASP A 162 -15.74 9.62 0.63
CA ASP A 162 -14.34 9.76 0.26
C ASP A 162 -13.59 10.55 1.34
N GLN A 163 -12.48 9.98 1.82
CA GLN A 163 -11.65 10.54 2.88
C GLN A 163 -10.37 11.18 2.33
N GLY A 164 -10.15 11.16 1.01
CA GLY A 164 -8.90 11.56 0.38
C GLY A 164 -7.79 10.55 0.67
N GLY A 165 -6.57 11.05 0.89
CA GLY A 165 -5.40 10.22 1.16
C GLY A 165 -5.24 9.80 2.63
N LEU A 166 -4.46 8.74 2.85
CA LEU A 166 -4.08 8.27 4.18
C LEU A 166 -3.26 9.31 4.97
N PRO A 167 -3.49 9.54 6.28
CA PRO A 167 -2.73 10.52 7.04
C PRO A 167 -1.23 10.22 7.13
N ASN A 168 -0.38 11.16 6.69
CA ASN A 168 1.07 11.02 6.72
C ASN A 168 1.76 12.37 6.98
N SER A 169 2.17 12.61 8.24
CA SER A 169 2.91 13.83 8.60
C SER A 169 4.34 13.88 8.04
N GLY A 170 4.84 12.77 7.49
CA GLY A 170 6.15 12.60 6.88
C GLY A 170 6.15 12.62 5.35
N CYS A 171 5.07 13.11 4.71
CA CYS A 171 4.86 13.09 3.25
C CYS A 171 5.99 13.73 2.42
N ALA A 172 6.85 14.55 3.04
CA ALA A 172 7.99 15.15 2.36
C ALA A 172 9.09 14.12 2.02
N SER A 173 9.16 13.02 2.77
CA SER A 173 10.19 11.98 2.61
C SER A 173 9.69 10.68 2.00
N GLN A 174 8.45 10.28 2.30
CA GLN A 174 7.83 9.04 1.81
C GLN A 174 6.33 9.27 1.69
N VAL A 175 5.69 8.61 0.73
CA VAL A 175 4.25 8.68 0.48
C VAL A 175 3.71 7.28 0.27
N TYR A 176 2.45 7.06 0.62
CA TYR A 176 1.64 5.94 0.17
C TYR A 176 1.49 6.04 -1.35
N ALA A 177 2.17 5.16 -2.07
CA ALA A 177 2.34 5.22 -3.51
C ALA A 177 1.31 4.38 -4.29
N GLY A 178 0.35 3.76 -3.61
CA GLY A 178 -0.65 2.88 -4.21
C GLY A 178 -0.50 1.40 -3.85
N ASP A 179 -1.11 0.56 -4.68
CA ASP A 179 -1.33 -0.88 -4.57
C ASP A 179 -1.92 -1.31 -3.21
N PRO A 180 -3.06 -0.72 -2.77
CA PRO A 180 -3.53 -0.94 -1.41
C PRO A 180 -4.14 -2.33 -1.19
N SER A 181 -3.95 -2.84 0.03
CA SER A 181 -4.72 -3.97 0.57
C SER A 181 -5.46 -3.55 1.84
N VAL A 182 -6.73 -3.95 1.98
CA VAL A 182 -7.58 -3.60 3.12
C VAL A 182 -8.04 -4.86 3.85
N GLU A 183 -7.78 -4.92 5.14
CA GLU A 183 -8.31 -5.95 6.04
C GLU A 183 -9.04 -5.32 7.23
N ALA A 184 -10.02 -6.04 7.78
CA ALA A 184 -10.88 -5.54 8.85
C ALA A 184 -10.86 -6.47 10.07
N TRP A 185 -10.93 -5.90 11.28
CA TRP A 185 -10.93 -6.67 12.53
C TRP A 185 -11.81 -6.02 13.59
N GLN A 186 -12.42 -6.84 14.47
CA GLN A 186 -13.32 -6.38 15.53
C GLN A 186 -12.88 -6.74 16.98
N PRO A 187 -11.66 -6.39 17.41
CA PRO A 187 -11.20 -6.67 18.76
C PRO A 187 -12.00 -5.88 19.80
N GLY A 188 -12.41 -6.56 20.88
CA GLY A 188 -13.18 -5.93 21.96
C GLY A 188 -14.52 -5.34 21.50
N GLY A 189 -15.04 -5.77 20.35
CA GLY A 189 -16.26 -5.25 19.74
C GLY A 189 -16.10 -3.93 18.98
N GLN A 190 -14.89 -3.37 18.90
CA GLN A 190 -14.60 -2.12 18.17
C GLN A 190 -14.10 -2.42 16.76
N ALA A 191 -14.48 -1.61 15.78
CA ALA A 191 -14.17 -1.86 14.37
C ALA A 191 -12.87 -1.16 13.94
N TYR A 192 -11.90 -1.95 13.48
CA TYR A 192 -10.65 -1.45 12.93
C TYR A 192 -10.44 -1.93 11.50
N PHE A 193 -9.75 -1.11 10.72
CA PHE A 193 -9.34 -1.39 9.35
C PHE A 193 -7.84 -1.16 9.23
N TYR A 194 -7.19 -1.99 8.43
CA TYR A 194 -5.77 -1.91 8.14
C TYR A 194 -5.62 -1.73 6.64
N ILE A 195 -5.10 -0.58 6.23
CA ILE A 195 -4.89 -0.23 4.82
C ILE A 195 -3.39 -0.21 4.59
N SER A 196 -2.88 -1.15 3.80
CA SER A 196 -1.48 -1.14 3.38
C SER A 196 -1.31 -0.40 2.06
N SER A 197 -0.07 -0.02 1.76
CA SER A 197 0.33 0.51 0.46
C SER A 197 1.86 0.54 0.36
N LEU A 198 2.34 0.52 -0.89
CA LEU A 198 3.72 0.86 -1.23
C LEU A 198 4.13 2.17 -0.55
N PHE A 199 5.30 2.23 0.07
CA PHE A 199 5.76 3.41 0.82
C PHE A 199 7.19 3.83 0.45
N PRO A 200 7.44 4.14 -0.83
CA PRO A 200 8.78 4.50 -1.29
C PRO A 200 9.19 5.92 -0.89
N SER A 201 10.49 6.17 -0.95
CA SER A 201 11.09 7.50 -0.81
C SER A 201 10.66 8.45 -1.94
N THR A 202 10.30 9.68 -1.60
CA THR A 202 10.01 10.78 -2.55
C THR A 202 11.25 11.25 -3.29
N THR A 203 12.44 10.92 -2.80
CA THR A 203 13.71 11.23 -3.48
C THR A 203 14.07 10.21 -4.55
N PHE A 204 13.29 9.12 -4.68
CA PHE A 204 13.47 8.05 -5.67
C PHE A 204 14.76 7.22 -5.52
N PHE A 205 15.52 7.46 -4.46
CA PHE A 205 16.73 6.72 -4.11
C PHE A 205 16.62 6.15 -2.70
N GLY A 206 17.37 5.08 -2.45
CA GLY A 206 17.42 4.42 -1.16
C GLY A 206 16.35 3.35 -0.99
N ILE A 207 15.82 3.28 0.23
CA ILE A 207 14.94 2.21 0.70
C ILE A 207 13.53 2.39 0.13
N ASN A 208 12.92 1.27 -0.24
CA ASN A 208 11.50 1.17 -0.53
C ASN A 208 10.86 0.36 0.61
N ASP A 209 9.79 0.89 1.17
CA ASP A 209 9.05 0.25 2.25
C ASP A 209 7.65 -0.16 1.77
N ILE A 210 6.98 -0.99 2.56
CA ILE A 210 5.52 -1.11 2.55
C ILE A 210 5.04 -0.63 3.91
N ALA A 211 4.06 0.27 3.92
CA ALA A 211 3.49 0.81 5.14
C ALA A 211 2.03 0.42 5.32
N LEU A 212 1.55 0.55 6.55
CA LEU A 212 0.19 0.28 6.97
C LEU A 212 -0.35 1.47 7.75
N ALA A 213 -1.58 1.88 7.44
CA ALA A 213 -2.39 2.74 8.30
C ALA A 213 -3.40 1.88 9.06
N ALA A 214 -3.42 2.00 10.39
CA ALA A 214 -4.49 1.45 11.22
C ALA A 214 -5.57 2.51 11.42
N CYS A 215 -6.82 2.14 11.16
CA CYS A 215 -7.97 3.03 11.20
C CYS A 215 -9.04 2.50 12.16
N HIS A 216 -9.70 3.38 12.90
CA HIS A 216 -10.78 3.05 13.83
C HIS A 216 -12.09 3.69 13.38
N ALA A 217 -13.15 2.89 13.27
CA ALA A 217 -14.47 3.34 12.88
C ALA A 217 -15.40 3.48 14.10
N VAL A 218 -16.04 4.64 14.24
CA VAL A 218 -17.00 4.94 15.32
C VAL A 218 -18.17 5.74 14.75
N GLY A 219 -19.35 5.12 14.72
CA GLY A 219 -20.54 5.77 14.17
C GLY A 219 -20.34 6.09 12.69
N THR A 220 -20.49 7.34 12.29
CA THR A 220 -20.32 7.75 10.89
C THR A 220 -18.90 8.25 10.57
N LEU A 221 -17.93 8.02 11.46
CA LEU A 221 -16.57 8.54 11.32
C LEU A 221 -15.55 7.40 11.29
N ILE A 222 -14.46 7.63 10.55
CA ILE A 222 -13.24 6.83 10.58
C ILE A 222 -12.05 7.74 10.91
N THR A 223 -11.09 7.23 11.67
CA THR A 223 -9.85 7.95 11.97
C THR A 223 -8.67 7.02 11.80
N CYS A 224 -7.70 7.42 10.98
CA CYS A 224 -6.50 6.65 10.68
C CYS A 224 -5.27 7.20 11.39
N GLY A 225 -4.37 6.31 11.79
CA GLY A 225 -3.07 6.62 12.38
C GLY A 225 -2.02 7.04 11.36
N GLN A 226 -0.80 7.26 11.85
CA GLN A 226 0.38 7.50 11.02
C GLN A 226 0.91 6.19 10.42
N PRO A 227 1.75 6.26 9.36
CA PRO A 227 2.32 5.08 8.74
C PRO A 227 3.09 4.19 9.72
N VAL A 228 2.78 2.89 9.70
CA VAL A 228 3.55 1.82 10.35
C VAL A 228 4.30 1.05 9.28
N ILE A 229 5.63 1.06 9.34
CA ILE A 229 6.46 0.29 8.38
C ILE A 229 6.31 -1.20 8.66
N VAL A 230 5.79 -1.94 7.68
CA VAL A 230 5.54 -3.38 7.76
C VAL A 230 6.63 -4.17 7.05
N ALA A 231 7.09 -3.70 5.89
CA ALA A 231 8.13 -4.33 5.07
C ALA A 231 9.16 -3.28 4.60
N THR A 232 10.40 -3.68 4.32
CA THR A 232 11.51 -2.79 3.93
C THR A 232 12.48 -3.54 3.03
N SER A 233 13.19 -2.82 2.16
CA SER A 233 14.10 -3.42 1.18
C SER A 233 15.11 -4.36 1.83
N SER A 234 15.21 -5.58 1.30
CA SER A 234 16.14 -6.60 1.78
C SER A 234 17.51 -6.55 1.12
N GLN A 235 17.68 -5.72 0.08
CA GLN A 235 18.96 -5.53 -0.61
C GLN A 235 19.17 -4.08 -1.00
N CYS A 236 20.41 -3.58 -0.92
CA CYS A 236 20.79 -2.28 -1.47
C CYS A 236 22.10 -2.39 -2.25
N GLN A 237 22.20 -1.67 -3.36
CA GLN A 237 23.37 -1.61 -4.24
C GLN A 237 23.63 -0.17 -4.68
N VAL A 238 24.89 0.16 -4.94
CA VAL A 238 25.30 1.50 -5.41
C VAL A 238 25.51 1.47 -6.91
N PHE A 239 24.76 2.29 -7.64
CA PHE A 239 24.89 2.49 -9.08
C PHE A 239 25.29 3.95 -9.35
N SER A 240 26.45 4.16 -9.99
CA SER A 240 26.97 5.49 -10.32
C SER A 240 26.98 6.48 -9.14
N GLY A 241 27.30 5.99 -7.93
CA GLY A 241 27.38 6.80 -6.70
C GLY A 241 26.04 7.04 -5.99
N LEU A 242 24.93 6.50 -6.50
CA LEU A 242 23.61 6.56 -5.87
C LEU A 242 23.22 5.18 -5.32
N GLN A 243 22.67 5.13 -4.11
CA GLN A 243 22.19 3.89 -3.51
C GLN A 243 20.75 3.62 -3.98
N PHE A 244 20.52 2.41 -4.48
CA PHE A 244 19.21 1.88 -4.86
C PHE A 244 18.98 0.60 -4.07
N CYS A 245 17.76 0.37 -3.62
CA CYS A 245 17.42 -0.83 -2.87
C CYS A 245 16.39 -1.68 -3.61
N SER A 246 16.19 -2.92 -3.18
CA SER A 246 15.17 -3.78 -3.75
C SER A 246 13.80 -3.11 -3.63
N PHE A 247 12.92 -3.40 -4.58
CA PHE A 247 11.60 -2.80 -4.62
C PHE A 247 10.58 -3.82 -4.13
N LEU A 248 9.72 -3.39 -3.21
CA LEU A 248 8.68 -4.24 -2.64
C LEU A 248 7.39 -3.86 -3.32
N ASP A 249 6.60 -4.85 -3.70
CA ASP A 249 5.35 -4.65 -4.42
C ASP A 249 4.37 -5.80 -4.14
N LYS A 250 3.12 -5.66 -4.58
CA LYS A 250 2.10 -6.72 -4.50
C LYS A 250 1.87 -7.21 -3.08
N ASP A 251 1.68 -6.28 -2.16
CA ASP A 251 1.43 -6.63 -0.77
C ASP A 251 -0.03 -6.98 -0.53
N PHE A 252 -0.24 -8.07 0.19
CA PHE A 252 -1.57 -8.57 0.54
C PHE A 252 -1.63 -8.94 2.01
N LEU A 253 -2.74 -8.61 2.64
CA LEU A 253 -2.96 -8.77 4.07
C LEU A 253 -3.82 -10.00 4.38
N SER A 254 -3.64 -10.56 5.58
CA SER A 254 -4.58 -11.49 6.20
C SER A 254 -4.46 -11.39 7.72
N ILE A 255 -5.57 -11.54 8.45
CA ILE A 255 -5.60 -11.38 9.90
C ILE A 255 -5.86 -12.74 10.58
N ASP A 256 -5.09 -13.03 11.64
CA ASP A 256 -5.46 -14.02 12.66
C ASP A 256 -6.20 -13.29 13.79
N PRO A 257 -7.54 -13.29 13.78
CA PRO A 257 -8.32 -12.54 14.74
C PRO A 257 -8.29 -13.17 16.14
N VAL A 258 -7.92 -14.46 16.25
CA VAL A 258 -7.87 -15.20 17.52
C VAL A 258 -6.57 -14.91 18.26
N ARG A 259 -5.47 -14.70 17.53
CA ARG A 259 -4.14 -14.45 18.11
C ARG A 259 -3.72 -12.98 18.04
N GLY A 260 -4.54 -12.12 17.43
CA GLY A 260 -4.26 -10.70 17.28
C GLY A 260 -3.03 -10.46 16.42
N ARG A 261 -2.98 -11.11 15.25
CA ARG A 261 -1.87 -10.98 14.31
C ARG A 261 -2.34 -10.53 12.95
N LEU A 262 -1.53 -9.72 12.29
CA LEU A 262 -1.68 -9.39 10.88
C LEU A 262 -0.47 -9.96 10.13
N TYR A 263 -0.74 -10.67 9.06
CA TYR A 263 0.24 -11.21 8.15
C TYR A 263 0.19 -10.41 6.86
N MET A 264 1.36 -10.05 6.36
CA MET A 264 1.51 -9.40 5.06
C MET A 264 2.48 -10.23 4.24
N SER A 265 2.05 -10.74 3.11
CA SER A 265 2.99 -11.24 2.10
C SER A 265 3.17 -10.22 1.00
N TYR A 266 4.35 -10.20 0.41
CA TYR A 266 4.74 -9.25 -0.63
C TYR A 266 5.82 -9.86 -1.51
N SER A 267 6.00 -9.26 -2.69
CA SER A 267 7.08 -9.59 -3.61
C SER A 267 8.24 -8.62 -3.42
N ASP A 268 9.44 -9.16 -3.21
CA ASP A 268 10.69 -8.40 -3.11
C ASP A 268 11.50 -8.57 -4.39
N PHE A 269 11.50 -7.53 -5.21
CA PHE A 269 12.22 -7.46 -6.48
C PHE A 269 13.65 -6.99 -6.24
N ARG A 270 14.52 -7.99 -6.09
CA ARG A 270 15.93 -7.83 -5.78
C ARG A 270 16.77 -7.66 -7.04
N PHE A 271 18.01 -7.21 -6.90
CA PHE A 271 18.94 -7.13 -8.03
C PHE A 271 19.51 -8.51 -8.42
N ASP A 272 19.40 -9.49 -7.53
CA ASP A 272 19.86 -10.86 -7.69
C ASP A 272 18.74 -11.87 -7.98
N GLY A 273 17.54 -11.40 -8.34
CA GLY A 273 16.42 -12.25 -8.70
C GLY A 273 15.25 -11.49 -9.30
N ALA A 274 14.28 -12.20 -9.87
CA ALA A 274 13.12 -11.60 -10.51
C ALA A 274 11.90 -11.44 -9.59
N GLY A 275 11.97 -11.90 -8.35
CA GLY A 275 10.88 -11.81 -7.37
C GLY A 275 10.98 -12.90 -6.32
N GLN A 276 11.32 -12.50 -5.09
CA GLN A 276 11.21 -13.35 -3.91
C GLN A 276 9.85 -13.08 -3.25
N VAL A 277 9.20 -14.11 -2.70
CA VAL A 277 8.02 -13.89 -1.86
C VAL A 277 8.41 -13.97 -0.40
N ASP A 278 8.08 -12.93 0.34
CA ASP A 278 8.35 -12.79 1.76
C ASP A 278 7.07 -12.57 2.56
N LEU A 279 7.17 -12.81 3.87
CA LEU A 279 6.10 -12.65 4.84
C LEU A 279 6.59 -11.80 6.01
N ALA A 280 5.81 -10.76 6.35
CA ALA A 280 5.91 -9.99 7.58
C ALA A 280 4.78 -10.35 8.55
N VAL A 281 5.02 -10.15 9.84
CA VAL A 281 4.04 -10.43 10.91
C VAL A 281 3.97 -9.26 11.86
N CYS A 282 2.76 -8.75 12.09
CA CYS A 282 2.49 -7.70 13.06
C CYS A 282 1.71 -8.23 14.26
N ASP A 283 2.10 -7.78 15.45
CA ASP A 283 1.27 -7.80 16.65
C ASP A 283 0.29 -6.62 16.57
N ILE A 284 -1.00 -6.93 16.47
CA ILE A 284 -2.08 -5.93 16.42
C ILE A 284 -2.88 -5.91 17.73
N GLY A 285 -2.44 -6.61 18.78
CA GLY A 285 -3.11 -6.62 20.08
C GLY A 285 -3.73 -7.97 20.42
N THR A 286 -4.90 -7.93 21.07
CA THR A 286 -5.62 -9.13 21.49
C THR A 286 -7.08 -9.09 21.03
N PRO A 287 -7.75 -10.25 20.92
CA PRO A 287 -9.16 -10.30 20.51
C PRO A 287 -10.11 -9.51 21.42
N SER A 288 -9.72 -9.27 22.68
CA SER A 288 -10.48 -8.46 23.64
C SER A 288 -10.20 -6.95 23.55
N GLY A 289 -9.35 -6.50 22.62
CA GLY A 289 -8.97 -5.08 22.46
C GLY A 289 -7.82 -4.64 23.37
N GLY A 290 -7.17 -5.57 24.07
CA GLY A 290 -5.98 -5.30 24.88
C GLY A 290 -4.67 -5.29 24.09
N ILE A 291 -3.58 -5.03 24.80
CA ILE A 291 -2.20 -4.98 24.29
C ILE A 291 -1.68 -6.39 24.03
N GLY A 292 -1.04 -6.59 22.89
CA GLY A 292 -0.46 -7.86 22.47
C GLY A 292 0.94 -8.10 23.03
N PRO A 293 1.55 -9.27 22.74
CA PRO A 293 2.79 -9.71 23.37
C PRO A 293 4.04 -8.86 23.02
N LEU A 294 4.04 -8.13 21.91
CA LEU A 294 5.10 -7.16 21.56
C LEU A 294 4.79 -5.74 22.01
N GLY A 295 3.60 -5.51 22.59
CA GLY A 295 3.10 -4.17 22.91
C GLY A 295 2.18 -3.61 21.83
N GLY A 296 1.86 -4.38 20.79
CA GLY A 296 0.98 -3.94 19.71
C GLY A 296 -0.45 -3.71 20.19
N THR A 297 -1.15 -2.80 19.52
CA THR A 297 -2.60 -2.58 19.71
C THR A 297 -3.26 -2.40 18.36
N ALA A 298 -4.59 -2.45 18.30
CA ALA A 298 -5.31 -2.35 17.05
C ALA A 298 -5.04 -1.01 16.30
N MET A 299 -4.73 0.07 17.03
CA MET A 299 -4.35 1.36 16.44
C MET A 299 -2.85 1.60 16.31
N ALA A 300 -2.03 0.81 16.98
CA ALA A 300 -0.59 0.89 16.91
C ALA A 300 0.01 -0.51 16.77
N PRO A 301 -0.10 -1.11 15.57
CA PRO A 301 0.56 -2.37 15.26
C PRO A 301 2.07 -2.30 15.48
N ILE A 302 2.66 -3.42 15.90
CA ILE A 302 4.12 -3.60 15.94
C ILE A 302 4.49 -4.73 14.99
N CYS A 303 5.19 -4.38 13.91
CA CYS A 303 5.52 -5.30 12.84
C CYS A 303 6.96 -5.83 12.94
N ASN A 304 7.12 -7.10 12.62
CA ASN A 304 8.41 -7.75 12.48
C ASN A 304 8.77 -7.83 11.00
N ASN A 305 9.66 -6.96 10.56
CA ASN A 305 10.46 -7.08 9.34
C ASN A 305 11.87 -6.46 9.54
N GLY A 306 12.27 -6.33 10.82
CA GLY A 306 13.46 -5.59 11.25
C GLY A 306 13.36 -4.05 11.21
N SER A 307 12.16 -3.46 11.15
CA SER A 307 11.91 -2.05 11.49
C SER A 307 12.26 -1.66 12.95
N SER A 308 12.49 -2.65 13.83
CA SER A 308 12.86 -2.40 15.23
C SER A 308 14.37 -2.34 15.50
N GLN A 309 15.20 -2.53 14.48
CA GLN A 309 16.64 -2.33 14.63
C GLN A 309 17.08 -1.20 13.74
N SER A 310 17.75 -0.23 14.36
CA SER A 310 18.75 0.62 13.75
C SER A 310 19.86 -0.23 13.12
N LEU A 311 19.53 -0.99 12.08
CA LEU A 311 20.51 -1.59 11.21
C LEU A 311 21.11 -0.46 10.36
N PRO A 312 22.42 -0.47 10.10
CA PRO A 312 23.01 0.47 9.17
C PRO A 312 22.25 0.40 7.85
N LYS A 313 21.76 1.54 7.35
CA LYS A 313 21.05 1.71 6.06
C LYS A 313 21.79 1.15 4.83
N SER A 314 22.98 0.59 5.01
CA SER A 314 23.88 0.02 4.00
C SER A 314 23.78 -1.51 3.85
N ALA A 315 23.04 -2.22 4.71
CA ALA A 315 22.72 -3.64 4.53
C ALA A 315 21.21 -3.82 4.73
N GLY A 316 20.50 -4.28 3.70
CA GLY A 316 19.05 -4.46 3.77
C GLY A 316 18.62 -5.36 4.92
N THR A 317 17.35 -5.25 5.30
CA THR A 317 16.81 -6.00 6.43
C THR A 317 16.31 -7.36 5.97
N LEU A 318 16.51 -8.41 6.76
CA LEU A 318 15.96 -9.73 6.43
C LEU A 318 14.43 -9.72 6.63
N PRO A 319 13.67 -10.36 5.72
CA PRO A 319 12.24 -10.58 5.93
C PRO A 319 12.03 -11.42 7.20
N TYR A 320 10.82 -11.37 7.78
CA TYR A 320 10.53 -12.23 8.92
C TYR A 320 10.55 -13.70 8.51
N PHE A 321 10.00 -14.03 7.35
CA PHE A 321 10.05 -15.37 6.79
C PHE A 321 10.05 -15.32 5.26
N THR A 322 10.99 -16.01 4.62
CA THR A 322 10.99 -16.17 3.16
C THR A 322 10.08 -17.33 2.76
N VAL A 323 9.00 -16.98 2.07
CA VAL A 323 7.98 -17.93 1.61
C VAL A 323 8.47 -18.66 0.38
N ALA A 324 9.00 -17.93 -0.60
CA ALA A 324 9.56 -18.49 -1.82
C ALA A 324 10.83 -17.73 -2.19
N PRO A 325 12.03 -18.33 -2.08
CA PRO A 325 13.27 -17.66 -2.45
C PRO A 325 13.31 -17.36 -3.95
N ASN A 326 14.25 -16.52 -4.37
CA ASN A 326 14.54 -16.33 -5.79
C ASN A 326 14.75 -17.68 -6.50
N ASP A 327 14.09 -17.85 -7.65
CA ASP A 327 14.29 -19.01 -8.49
C ASP A 327 15.72 -19.03 -9.07
N PRO A 328 16.43 -20.17 -9.09
CA PRO A 328 17.78 -20.26 -9.63
C PRO A 328 17.92 -19.88 -11.11
N GLN A 329 16.84 -19.96 -11.89
CA GLN A 329 16.78 -19.55 -13.30
C GLN A 329 16.27 -18.11 -13.48
N PHE A 330 16.07 -17.40 -12.37
CA PHE A 330 15.53 -16.04 -12.33
C PHE A 330 14.10 -15.93 -12.89
N CYS A 331 13.30 -16.99 -12.71
CA CYS A 331 11.87 -16.91 -12.99
C CYS A 331 11.14 -16.34 -11.77
N GLU A 332 10.23 -15.40 -11.99
CA GLU A 332 9.69 -14.63 -10.88
C GLU A 332 8.74 -15.45 -10.00
N ASN A 333 8.62 -15.02 -8.74
CA ASN A 333 7.52 -15.40 -7.87
C ASN A 333 6.82 -14.10 -7.46
N GLU A 334 5.56 -13.94 -7.85
CA GLU A 334 4.84 -12.68 -7.66
C GLU A 334 3.40 -12.87 -7.17
N GLY A 335 2.88 -11.84 -6.49
CA GLY A 335 1.45 -11.69 -6.23
C GLY A 335 0.97 -12.64 -5.17
N ALA A 336 1.59 -12.53 -4.01
CA ALA A 336 1.46 -13.49 -2.95
C ALA A 336 0.33 -13.12 -1.98
N TYR A 337 -0.77 -13.86 -1.99
CA TYR A 337 -1.87 -13.68 -1.05
C TYR A 337 -1.69 -14.60 0.15
N PRO A 338 -1.75 -14.08 1.40
CA PRO A 338 -1.78 -14.90 2.59
C PRO A 338 -3.21 -15.27 2.97
N SER A 339 -3.39 -16.41 3.64
CA SER A 339 -4.63 -16.80 4.33
C SER A 339 -4.28 -17.55 5.60
N VAL A 340 -5.04 -17.29 6.66
CA VAL A 340 -4.82 -17.88 7.98
C VAL A 340 -5.88 -18.94 8.26
N ASP A 341 -5.44 -20.11 8.74
CA ASP A 341 -6.32 -21.01 9.48
C ASP A 341 -6.46 -20.49 10.91
N VAL A 342 -7.61 -19.91 11.24
CA VAL A 342 -7.81 -19.25 12.54
C VAL A 342 -7.82 -20.24 13.71
N ALA A 343 -8.14 -21.51 13.46
CA ALA A 343 -8.14 -22.55 14.48
C ALA A 343 -6.70 -22.89 14.90
N THR A 344 -5.80 -23.09 13.93
CA THR A 344 -4.41 -23.51 14.19
C THR A 344 -3.43 -22.35 14.31
N GLY A 345 -3.71 -21.23 13.63
CA GLY A 345 -2.81 -20.10 13.42
C GLY A 345 -1.83 -20.34 12.27
N ASP A 346 -1.99 -21.45 11.53
CA ASP A 346 -1.16 -21.75 10.38
C ASP A 346 -1.45 -20.77 9.24
N VAL A 347 -0.43 -20.48 8.44
CA VAL A 347 -0.53 -19.54 7.31
C VAL A 347 -0.27 -20.26 6.01
N TYR A 348 -1.11 -19.98 5.03
CA TYR A 348 -0.97 -20.40 3.65
C TYR A 348 -0.68 -19.18 2.80
N VAL A 349 0.34 -19.24 1.96
CA VAL A 349 0.66 -18.15 1.02
C VAL A 349 0.63 -18.71 -0.38
N ALA A 350 -0.24 -18.16 -1.22
CA ALA A 350 -0.37 -18.52 -2.62
C ALA A 350 0.20 -17.43 -3.51
N TYR A 351 0.99 -17.79 -4.51
CA TYR A 351 1.59 -16.86 -5.47
C TYR A 351 1.65 -17.48 -6.87
N GLU A 352 1.86 -16.65 -7.88
CA GLU A 352 2.09 -17.11 -9.25
C GLU A 352 3.59 -17.11 -9.56
N HIS A 353 4.06 -18.25 -10.06
CA HIS A 353 5.43 -18.44 -10.49
C HIS A 353 5.51 -18.29 -12.01
N ASN A 354 6.46 -17.47 -12.47
CA ASN A 354 6.87 -17.35 -13.86
C ASN A 354 5.72 -16.92 -14.80
N TRP A 355 5.06 -15.79 -14.53
CA TRP A 355 3.88 -15.34 -15.26
C TRP A 355 4.15 -14.23 -16.28
N ALA A 356 5.08 -13.33 -15.98
CA ALA A 356 5.66 -12.34 -16.86
C ALA A 356 7.03 -12.81 -17.37
N THR A 357 7.84 -13.49 -16.56
CA THR A 357 9.14 -14.04 -17.02
C THR A 357 9.00 -15.18 -18.03
N ASN A 358 7.82 -15.79 -18.16
CA ASN A 358 7.52 -16.74 -19.24
C ASN A 358 7.41 -16.06 -20.63
N ILE A 359 7.16 -14.74 -20.68
CA ILE A 359 7.06 -13.92 -21.89
C ILE A 359 8.36 -13.12 -22.06
N PHE A 360 8.75 -12.41 -21.01
CA PHE A 360 9.81 -11.39 -21.03
C PHE A 360 11.15 -11.89 -20.48
N GLY A 361 11.16 -13.03 -19.80
CA GLY A 361 12.33 -13.54 -19.10
C GLY A 361 13.34 -14.27 -20.00
N SER A 362 14.26 -14.96 -19.33
CA SER A 362 15.32 -15.74 -19.97
C SER A 362 14.75 -16.91 -20.80
N PRO A 363 15.52 -17.49 -21.74
CA PRO A 363 15.11 -18.72 -22.42
C PRO A 363 14.75 -19.87 -21.46
N ALA A 364 15.31 -19.91 -20.26
CA ALA A 364 14.97 -20.93 -19.26
C ALA A 364 13.54 -20.72 -18.73
N CYS A 365 13.18 -19.47 -18.40
CA CYS A 365 11.84 -19.11 -17.93
C CYS A 365 10.77 -19.28 -19.00
N ARG A 366 11.07 -18.97 -20.26
CA ARG A 366 10.12 -19.22 -21.38
C ARG A 366 9.80 -20.70 -21.64
N ASN A 367 10.65 -21.60 -21.16
CA ASN A 367 10.42 -23.05 -21.24
C ASN A 367 9.88 -23.65 -19.93
N THR A 368 9.70 -22.82 -18.90
CA THR A 368 9.13 -23.21 -17.61
C THR A 368 7.64 -22.87 -17.64
N PRO A 369 6.73 -23.78 -17.24
CA PRO A 369 5.32 -23.46 -17.20
C PRO A 369 5.02 -22.43 -16.10
N THR A 370 4.06 -21.56 -16.33
CA THR A 370 3.47 -20.72 -15.28
C THR A 370 2.70 -21.60 -14.30
N MET A 371 2.87 -21.35 -13.01
CA MET A 371 2.27 -22.15 -11.96
C MET A 371 1.67 -21.30 -10.85
N ASN A 372 0.52 -21.72 -10.33
CA ASN A 372 0.10 -21.27 -9.01
C ASN A 372 0.70 -22.18 -7.95
N VAL A 373 1.37 -21.59 -6.97
CA VAL A 373 2.06 -22.29 -5.90
C VAL A 373 1.46 -21.89 -4.56
N MET A 374 1.16 -22.87 -3.72
CA MET A 374 0.67 -22.71 -2.36
C MET A 374 1.71 -23.23 -1.37
N ASN A 375 2.18 -22.37 -0.48
CA ASN A 375 3.12 -22.71 0.58
C ASN A 375 2.43 -22.73 1.94
N TYR A 376 2.68 -23.78 2.72
CA TYR A 376 2.15 -23.96 4.08
C TYR A 376 3.22 -23.66 5.13
N ILE A 377 2.89 -22.75 6.04
CA ILE A 377 3.77 -22.26 7.10
C ILE A 377 3.09 -22.54 8.45
N PRO A 378 3.56 -23.53 9.21
CA PRO A 378 2.93 -23.90 10.47
C PRO A 378 3.13 -22.79 11.50
N PHE A 379 2.14 -22.59 12.37
CA PHE A 379 2.12 -21.53 13.38
C PHE A 379 3.37 -21.54 14.24
N LYS A 380 3.98 -22.69 14.55
CA LYS A 380 5.25 -22.77 15.30
C LYS A 380 6.41 -21.99 14.68
N CYS A 381 6.39 -21.79 13.36
CA CYS A 381 7.36 -20.95 12.64
C CYS A 381 7.07 -19.46 12.82
N LEU A 382 5.84 -19.11 13.21
CA LEU A 382 5.35 -17.74 13.38
C LEU A 382 5.16 -17.40 14.86
N ALA A 383 5.12 -18.41 15.74
CA ALA A 383 4.61 -18.33 17.11
C ALA A 383 5.42 -17.38 17.98
N THR A 384 6.73 -17.33 17.78
CA THR A 384 7.61 -16.41 18.48
C THR A 384 7.50 -15.04 17.83
N LEU A 385 6.54 -14.25 18.32
CA LEU A 385 6.52 -12.80 18.07
C LEU A 385 7.73 -12.21 18.79
N THR A 386 8.83 -12.16 18.06
CA THR A 386 10.05 -11.45 18.42
C THR A 386 10.39 -10.53 17.27
N LEU A 387 11.14 -9.48 17.59
CA LEU A 387 11.77 -8.58 16.63
C LEU A 387 12.85 -9.23 15.75
N LYS A 388 12.86 -10.56 15.65
CA LYS A 388 13.82 -11.37 14.90
C LYS A 388 13.07 -12.20 13.84
N PRO A 389 13.73 -12.55 12.73
CA PRO A 389 13.19 -13.50 11.78
C PRO A 389 12.79 -14.82 12.43
N SER A 390 11.87 -15.53 11.76
CA SER A 390 11.46 -16.87 12.11
C SER A 390 12.66 -17.81 12.29
N SER A 391 12.55 -18.75 13.21
CA SER A 391 13.53 -19.85 13.34
C SER A 391 13.41 -20.89 12.23
N CYS A 392 12.30 -20.90 11.49
CA CYS A 392 12.10 -21.79 10.35
C CYS A 392 12.71 -21.16 9.10
N THR A 393 13.36 -21.99 8.28
CA THR A 393 14.11 -21.52 7.10
C THR A 393 13.35 -21.67 5.77
N LYS A 394 12.23 -22.39 5.76
CA LYS A 394 11.39 -22.62 4.57
C LYS A 394 9.98 -23.09 4.96
N PRO A 395 8.99 -23.00 4.05
CA PRO A 395 7.67 -23.61 4.24
C PRO A 395 7.76 -25.10 4.57
N ALA A 396 6.81 -25.59 5.37
CA ALA A 396 6.75 -27.00 5.75
C ALA A 396 6.24 -27.89 4.61
N ALA A 397 5.39 -27.33 3.75
CA ALA A 397 4.93 -27.98 2.53
C ALA A 397 4.72 -26.96 1.43
N SER A 398 4.77 -27.42 0.18
CA SER A 398 4.50 -26.65 -1.03
C SER A 398 3.72 -27.52 -1.99
N ASN A 399 2.68 -26.97 -2.61
CA ASN A 399 1.93 -27.59 -3.69
C ASN A 399 1.86 -26.63 -4.86
N ALA A 400 2.03 -27.13 -6.08
CA ALA A 400 2.00 -26.32 -7.29
C ALA A 400 1.10 -26.96 -8.34
N VAL A 401 0.45 -26.11 -9.14
CA VAL A 401 -0.32 -26.53 -10.31
C VAL A 401 0.03 -25.63 -11.48
N SER A 402 0.32 -26.23 -12.63
CA SER A 402 0.50 -25.48 -13.88
C SER A 402 -0.83 -24.90 -14.34
N ILE A 403 -0.80 -23.64 -14.76
CA ILE A 403 -1.98 -22.89 -15.20
C ILE A 403 -1.75 -22.30 -16.58
N VAL A 404 -2.82 -21.81 -17.20
CA VAL A 404 -2.72 -20.85 -18.29
C VAL A 404 -3.05 -19.49 -17.68
N SER A 405 -2.02 -18.65 -17.56
CA SER A 405 -2.16 -17.31 -16.99
C SER A 405 -3.02 -16.41 -17.89
N LEU A 406 -3.40 -15.25 -17.35
CA LEU A 406 -4.05 -14.18 -18.11
C LEU A 406 -3.04 -13.28 -18.84
N ASP A 407 -1.75 -13.53 -18.66
CA ASP A 407 -0.61 -12.82 -19.25
C ASP A 407 -0.78 -12.46 -20.73
N ALA A 408 -1.33 -13.39 -21.52
CA ALA A 408 -1.64 -13.22 -22.94
C ALA A 408 -3.14 -13.23 -23.29
N ALA A 409 -4.04 -13.21 -22.30
CA ALA A 409 -5.48 -13.29 -22.52
C ALA A 409 -6.04 -11.99 -23.10
N PHE A 410 -6.91 -12.08 -24.11
CA PHE A 410 -7.65 -10.92 -24.62
C PHE A 410 -8.96 -10.76 -23.83
N ILE A 411 -9.03 -9.76 -22.95
CA ILE A 411 -10.24 -9.42 -22.19
C ILE A 411 -10.98 -8.26 -22.89
N PRO A 412 -12.17 -8.49 -23.46
CA PRO A 412 -12.92 -7.42 -24.12
C PRO A 412 -13.16 -6.21 -23.19
N GLY A 413 -12.85 -5.01 -23.68
CA GLY A 413 -12.99 -3.76 -22.91
C GLY A 413 -11.79 -3.44 -22.01
N TYR A 414 -10.81 -4.33 -21.90
CA TYR A 414 -9.56 -4.10 -21.19
C TYR A 414 -8.42 -3.89 -22.19
N ASN A 415 -7.68 -2.77 -22.06
CA ASN A 415 -6.64 -2.37 -23.00
C ASN A 415 -5.25 -2.27 -22.35
N ARG A 416 -5.08 -2.77 -21.13
CA ARG A 416 -3.77 -2.86 -20.47
C ARG A 416 -3.21 -4.26 -20.70
N PHE A 417 -1.97 -4.33 -21.16
CA PHE A 417 -1.26 -5.57 -21.45
C PHE A 417 0.17 -5.46 -20.90
N PRO A 418 0.75 -6.54 -20.35
CA PRO A 418 0.13 -7.85 -20.06
C PRO A 418 -0.86 -7.80 -18.89
N MET A 419 -1.58 -8.90 -18.63
CA MET A 419 -2.61 -8.97 -17.57
C MET A 419 -2.26 -10.08 -16.59
N ASN A 420 -2.66 -9.94 -15.33
CA ASN A 420 -2.53 -11.02 -14.35
C ASN A 420 -3.72 -11.04 -13.40
N ASP A 421 -4.04 -12.22 -12.90
CA ASP A 421 -4.88 -12.38 -11.71
C ASP A 421 -4.31 -13.46 -10.79
N PHE A 422 -3.67 -13.00 -9.72
CA PHE A 422 -2.97 -13.85 -8.77
C PHE A 422 -3.90 -14.78 -7.98
N PRO A 423 -3.39 -15.94 -7.53
CA PRO A 423 -4.17 -16.91 -6.77
C PRO A 423 -4.56 -16.39 -5.39
N ARG A 424 -5.83 -16.62 -5.00
CA ARG A 424 -6.38 -16.27 -3.69
C ARG A 424 -6.63 -17.54 -2.87
N PRO A 425 -5.92 -17.72 -1.74
CA PRO A 425 -6.17 -18.82 -0.81
C PRO A 425 -7.38 -18.52 0.07
N ALA A 426 -8.16 -19.55 0.38
CA ALA A 426 -9.26 -19.48 1.34
C ALA A 426 -9.29 -20.76 2.19
N VAL A 427 -9.22 -20.60 3.51
CA VAL A 427 -9.36 -21.71 4.47
C VAL A 427 -10.83 -21.93 4.79
N SER A 428 -11.26 -23.19 4.78
CA SER A 428 -12.57 -23.63 5.26
C SER A 428 -12.40 -24.44 6.54
N ASP A 429 -12.59 -23.81 7.69
CA ASP A 429 -12.48 -24.46 9.00
C ASP A 429 -13.42 -25.66 9.14
N SER A 430 -14.66 -25.53 8.65
CA SER A 430 -15.68 -26.59 8.74
C SER A 430 -15.32 -27.82 7.90
N ALA A 431 -14.58 -27.63 6.81
CA ALA A 431 -14.15 -28.71 5.93
C ALA A 431 -12.74 -29.21 6.25
N GLY A 432 -11.96 -28.45 7.04
CA GLY A 432 -10.54 -28.70 7.26
C GLY A 432 -9.73 -28.63 5.96
N THR A 433 -10.13 -27.76 5.02
CA THR A 433 -9.50 -27.68 3.70
C THR A 433 -9.06 -26.26 3.38
N ILE A 434 -7.92 -26.14 2.72
CA ILE A 434 -7.49 -24.92 2.01
C ILE A 434 -7.87 -25.05 0.53
N THR A 435 -8.46 -24.00 -0.02
CA THR A 435 -8.73 -23.87 -1.46
C THR A 435 -7.93 -22.71 -2.02
N MET A 436 -7.55 -22.81 -3.29
CA MET A 436 -6.92 -21.72 -4.05
C MET A 436 -7.82 -21.43 -5.26
N VAL A 437 -8.14 -20.16 -5.48
CA VAL A 437 -8.97 -19.70 -6.60
C VAL A 437 -8.16 -18.73 -7.45
N TRP A 438 -8.24 -18.88 -8.77
CA TRP A 438 -7.59 -18.00 -9.74
C TRP A 438 -8.45 -17.93 -11.00
N ASN A 439 -8.28 -16.88 -11.79
CA ASN A 439 -8.81 -16.84 -13.15
C ASN A 439 -7.86 -17.55 -14.11
N ASP A 440 -8.41 -18.43 -14.93
CA ASP A 440 -7.66 -19.24 -15.89
C ASP A 440 -7.90 -18.75 -17.33
N GLY A 441 -6.82 -18.45 -18.06
CA GLY A 441 -6.86 -17.93 -19.43
C GLY A 441 -7.32 -18.93 -20.49
N ARG A 442 -7.62 -20.19 -20.13
CA ARG A 442 -8.15 -21.18 -21.08
C ARG A 442 -9.51 -20.74 -21.62
N ALA A 443 -9.61 -20.65 -22.94
CA ALA A 443 -10.87 -20.38 -23.67
C ALA A 443 -11.97 -21.48 -23.55
N ARG A 444 -11.81 -22.45 -22.63
CA ARG A 444 -12.79 -23.53 -22.39
C ARG A 444 -12.99 -23.74 -20.90
N TRP A 445 -14.25 -23.60 -20.46
CA TRP A 445 -14.73 -23.97 -19.13
C TRP A 445 -14.49 -25.46 -18.88
N TYR A 446 -13.55 -25.78 -18.00
CA TYR A 446 -13.49 -27.08 -17.35
C TYR A 446 -13.67 -26.87 -15.85
N SER A 447 -14.75 -27.41 -15.30
CA SER A 447 -14.87 -27.63 -13.88
C SER A 447 -13.80 -28.66 -13.47
N ILE A 448 -12.72 -28.21 -12.84
CA ILE A 448 -11.78 -29.10 -12.17
C ILE A 448 -12.50 -29.63 -10.92
N PRO A 449 -12.74 -30.94 -10.77
CA PRO A 449 -13.27 -31.47 -9.53
C PRO A 449 -12.23 -31.23 -8.45
N ALA A 450 -12.57 -30.46 -7.42
CA ALA A 450 -11.79 -30.37 -6.20
C ALA A 450 -11.75 -31.76 -5.54
N ARG A 451 -10.74 -32.56 -5.85
CA ARG A 451 -10.26 -33.63 -4.98
C ARG A 451 -8.93 -33.19 -4.42
N VAL A 452 -8.99 -32.42 -3.33
CA VAL A 452 -7.90 -32.36 -2.38
C VAL A 452 -8.03 -33.62 -1.54
N GLY A 453 -7.11 -34.58 -1.75
CA GLY A 453 -6.93 -35.67 -0.81
C GLY A 453 -6.59 -35.05 0.55
N GLY A 454 -7.39 -35.37 1.56
CA GLY A 454 -7.11 -34.98 2.93
C GLY A 454 -5.71 -35.42 3.35
N ILE A 455 -5.05 -34.55 4.10
CA ILE A 455 -4.03 -34.97 5.06
C ILE A 455 -4.69 -34.86 6.43
#